data_AF-A0A2N2Q143-F1
#
_entry.id   AF-A0A2N2Q143-F1
#
_cell.length_a   1.000
_cell.length_b   1.000
_cell.length_c   1.000
_cell.angle_alpha   90.00
_cell.angle_beta   90.00
_cell.angle_gamma   90.00
#
_symmetry.space_group_name_H-M   'P 1'
#
loop_
_entity.id
_entity.type
_entity.pdbx_description
1 polymer ?
#
loop_
_entity_poly.entity_id
_entity_poly.type
_entity_poly.pdbx_seq_one_letter_code
_entity_poly.pdbx_strand_id
1 'polypeptide(L)'
;MNGLNLPVWLNAKTGAAVAAPLIIVMLLAMMILPLPAIALDVLFSFNIALSIIVLLISLNTSKPLDFIAFPIVLLVTTMLRLSLNVASTRVVLTEGHTGPDAAGKVIEAFGHFLIGGNYTVGIVVFVILTIINFIVVTKGAGRIAEVGARFTLDAMPGKQMAIDA
;
A
#
# COMPACT_ATOMS: atom_id res chain seq x y z
N MET A 1 12.88 -46.16 15.89
CA MET A 1 11.99 -45.61 14.85
C MET A 1 10.87 -44.87 15.55
N ASN A 2 11.08 -43.62 15.98
CA ASN A 2 10.00 -42.79 16.53
C ASN A 2 9.82 -41.61 15.59
N GLY A 3 8.76 -41.67 14.78
CA GLY A 3 8.34 -40.55 13.94
C GLY A 3 7.97 -39.38 14.82
N LEU A 4 8.71 -38.27 14.67
CA LEU A 4 8.29 -36.98 15.21
C LEU A 4 6.92 -36.64 14.60
N ASN A 5 5.86 -36.79 15.39
CA ASN A 5 4.55 -36.24 15.07
C ASN A 5 4.65 -34.72 15.12
N LEU A 6 4.92 -34.13 13.96
CA LEU A 6 4.90 -32.68 13.79
C LEU A 6 3.44 -32.18 13.92
N PRO A 7 3.22 -31.11 14.69
CA PRO A 7 1.89 -30.59 14.97
C PRO A 7 1.22 -30.01 13.70
N VAL A 8 -0.11 -30.15 13.60
CA VAL A 8 -0.93 -29.91 12.39
C VAL A 8 -0.76 -28.51 11.77
N TRP A 9 -0.37 -27.50 12.54
CA TRP A 9 -0.05 -26.15 12.04
C TRP A 9 1.20 -26.07 11.17
N LEU A 10 2.05 -27.11 11.19
CA LEU A 10 3.27 -27.22 10.38
C LEU A 10 3.07 -28.04 9.11
N ASN A 11 1.89 -28.63 8.92
CA ASN A 11 1.58 -29.53 7.80
C ASN A 11 0.52 -28.96 6.85
N ALA A 12 0.68 -27.70 6.47
CA ALA A 12 -0.03 -27.12 5.34
C ALA A 12 1.02 -26.74 4.29
N LYS A 13 0.99 -27.38 3.11
CA LYS A 13 1.67 -26.99 1.86
C LYS A 13 2.54 -25.72 2.00
N THR A 14 3.78 -25.93 2.41
CA THR A 14 4.55 -25.08 3.35
C THR A 14 5.12 -23.79 2.78
N GLY A 15 4.97 -23.52 1.48
CA GLY A 15 5.49 -22.30 0.85
C GLY A 15 4.59 -21.07 1.01
N ALA A 16 3.28 -21.21 0.74
CA ALA A 16 2.37 -20.07 0.67
C ALA A 16 1.85 -19.61 2.04
N ALA A 17 1.65 -20.54 2.98
CA ALA A 17 1.13 -20.22 4.32
C ALA A 17 2.15 -19.48 5.20
N VAL A 18 3.46 -19.73 5.00
CA VAL A 18 4.54 -19.07 5.74
C VAL A 18 4.95 -17.75 5.07
N ALA A 19 4.77 -17.62 3.75
CA ALA A 19 5.16 -16.43 2.99
C ALA A 19 4.45 -15.16 3.49
N ALA A 20 3.14 -15.19 3.73
CA ALA A 20 2.40 -14.02 4.18
C ALA A 20 2.89 -13.45 5.54
N PRO A 21 2.97 -14.24 6.63
CA PRO A 21 3.50 -13.74 7.90
C PRO A 21 5.00 -13.39 7.80
N LEU A 22 5.80 -14.09 7.00
CA LEU A 22 7.21 -13.75 6.79
C LEU A 22 7.36 -12.37 6.12
N ILE A 23 6.57 -12.07 5.09
CA ILE A 23 6.55 -10.76 4.43
C ILE A 23 6.17 -9.67 5.43
N ILE A 24 5.17 -9.90 6.28
CA ILE A 24 4.77 -8.93 7.32
C ILE A 24 5.92 -8.71 8.31
N VAL A 25 6.56 -9.77 8.80
CA VAL A 25 7.70 -9.65 9.73
C VAL A 25 8.89 -8.93 9.07
N MET A 26 9.20 -9.23 7.80
CA MET A 26 10.22 -8.53 7.03
C MET A 26 9.89 -7.03 6.88
N LEU A 27 8.64 -6.71 6.55
CA LEU A 27 8.14 -5.34 6.42
C LEU A 27 8.21 -4.55 7.73
N LEU A 28 8.00 -5.22 8.87
CA LEU A 28 8.18 -4.63 10.21
C LEU A 28 9.65 -4.49 10.58
N ALA A 29 10.49 -5.49 10.26
CA ALA A 29 11.94 -5.45 10.51
C ALA A 29 12.62 -4.32 9.74
N MET A 30 12.15 -4.03 8.53
CA MET A 30 12.57 -2.92 7.68
C MET A 30 12.33 -1.55 8.33
N MET A 31 11.41 -1.48 9.31
CA MET A 31 11.14 -0.27 10.09
C MET A 31 12.21 0.02 11.15
N ILE A 32 12.96 -1.02 11.56
CA ILE A 32 13.92 -1.00 12.68
C ILE A 32 15.37 -1.05 12.17
N LEU A 33 15.61 -1.62 11.00
CA LEU A 33 16.94 -1.71 10.38
C LEU A 33 17.17 -0.53 9.41
N PRO A 34 18.31 0.19 9.46
CA PRO A 34 18.66 1.14 8.42
C PRO A 34 18.82 0.40 7.09
N LEU A 35 18.12 0.86 6.05
CA LEU A 35 18.23 0.31 4.70
C LEU A 35 19.24 1.13 3.89
N PRO A 36 20.08 0.45 3.08
CA PRO A 36 20.92 1.16 2.13
C PRO A 36 20.06 1.87 1.08
N ALA A 37 20.48 3.06 0.66
CA ALA A 37 19.79 3.90 -0.33
C ALA A 37 19.40 3.15 -1.62
N ILE A 38 20.25 2.22 -2.09
CA ILE A 38 20.00 1.41 -3.29
C ILE A 38 18.78 0.49 -3.11
N ALA A 39 18.63 -0.15 -1.94
CA ALA A 39 17.49 -1.02 -1.69
C ALA A 39 16.19 -0.21 -1.59
N LEU A 40 16.28 0.98 -1.01
CA LEU A 40 15.19 1.93 -0.87
C LEU A 40 14.68 2.37 -2.27
N ASP A 41 15.59 2.74 -3.18
CA ASP A 41 15.25 3.14 -4.56
C ASP A 41 14.59 2.01 -5.36
N VAL A 42 15.10 0.78 -5.24
CA VAL A 42 14.53 -0.40 -5.92
C VAL A 42 13.11 -0.66 -5.41
N LEU A 43 12.92 -0.63 -4.09
CA LEU A 43 11.62 -0.92 -3.49
C LEU A 43 10.59 0.20 -3.75
N PHE A 44 10.98 1.47 -3.76
CA PHE A 44 10.09 2.56 -4.19
C PHE A 44 9.72 2.45 -5.66
N SER A 45 10.69 2.22 -6.53
CA SER A 45 10.45 2.06 -7.97
C SER A 45 9.50 0.88 -8.23
N PHE A 46 9.72 -0.23 -7.54
CA PHE A 46 8.81 -1.38 -7.58
C PHE A 46 7.41 -1.04 -7.05
N ASN A 47 7.30 -0.31 -5.93
CA ASN A 47 6.00 0.09 -5.36
C ASN A 47 5.19 0.97 -6.31
N ILE A 48 5.85 1.91 -6.99
CA ILE A 48 5.22 2.79 -7.99
C ILE A 48 4.75 1.96 -9.20
N ALA A 49 5.61 1.10 -9.75
CA ALA A 49 5.27 0.23 -10.87
C ALA A 49 4.07 -0.68 -10.53
N LEU A 50 4.11 -1.33 -9.35
CA LEU A 50 3.04 -2.18 -8.87
C LEU A 50 1.72 -1.39 -8.69
N SER A 51 1.79 -0.17 -8.15
CA SER A 51 0.62 0.69 -7.99
C SER A 51 -0.02 1.05 -9.34
N ILE A 52 0.79 1.32 -10.37
CA ILE A 52 0.32 1.61 -11.74
C ILE A 52 -0.31 0.36 -12.36
N ILE A 53 0.30 -0.82 -12.20
CA ILE A 53 -0.26 -2.08 -12.71
C ILE A 53 -1.63 -2.34 -12.08
N VAL A 54 -1.74 -2.19 -10.75
CA VAL A 54 -3.02 -2.36 -10.05
C VAL A 54 -4.07 -1.35 -10.53
N LEU A 55 -3.68 -0.09 -10.73
CA LEU A 55 -4.56 0.93 -11.30
C LEU A 55 -5.05 0.54 -12.70
N LEU A 56 -4.15 0.13 -13.60
CA LEU A 56 -4.51 -0.27 -14.96
C LEU A 56 -5.42 -1.50 -14.98
N ILE A 57 -5.13 -2.51 -14.16
CA ILE A 57 -5.99 -3.69 -14.02
C ILE A 57 -7.37 -3.27 -13.51
N SER A 58 -7.43 -2.39 -12.51
CA SER A 58 -8.69 -1.90 -11.95
C SER A 58 -9.50 -1.10 -12.97
N LEU A 59 -8.86 -0.31 -13.84
CA LEU A 59 -9.55 0.49 -14.87
C LEU A 59 -10.05 -0.36 -16.04
N ASN A 60 -9.38 -1.47 -16.36
CA ASN A 60 -9.74 -2.34 -17.48
C ASN A 60 -10.67 -3.51 -17.07
N THR A 61 -10.84 -3.76 -15.78
CA THR A 61 -11.69 -4.85 -15.29
C THR A 61 -13.16 -4.46 -15.38
N SER A 62 -13.94 -5.15 -16.21
CA SER A 62 -15.37 -4.86 -16.41
C SER A 62 -16.29 -5.53 -15.38
N LYS A 63 -15.85 -6.63 -14.74
CA LYS A 63 -16.62 -7.34 -13.71
C LYS A 63 -15.78 -7.49 -12.43
N PRO A 64 -16.28 -7.07 -11.25
CA PRO A 64 -15.55 -7.20 -9.99
C PRO A 64 -15.12 -8.64 -9.65
N LEU A 65 -15.89 -9.63 -10.14
CA LEU A 65 -15.60 -11.05 -9.95
C LEU A 65 -14.37 -11.53 -10.72
N ASP A 66 -13.92 -10.82 -11.74
CA ASP A 66 -12.72 -11.19 -12.51
C ASP A 66 -11.43 -10.80 -11.76
N PHE A 67 -11.54 -9.97 -10.72
CA PHE A 67 -10.41 -9.55 -9.88
C PHE A 67 -10.56 -9.99 -8.41
N ILE A 68 -10.78 -11.30 -8.20
CA ILE A 68 -10.88 -11.91 -6.86
C ILE A 68 -9.61 -11.65 -6.00
N ALA A 69 -8.45 -11.48 -6.64
CA ALA A 69 -7.18 -11.16 -5.97
C ALA A 69 -7.08 -9.71 -5.47
N PHE A 70 -8.01 -8.81 -5.84
CA PHE A 70 -7.95 -7.39 -5.53
C PHE A 70 -7.70 -7.07 -4.05
N PRO A 71 -8.46 -7.65 -3.09
CA PRO A 71 -8.29 -7.28 -1.68
C PRO A 71 -6.93 -7.68 -1.12
N ILE A 72 -6.40 -8.83 -1.55
CA ILE A 72 -5.09 -9.33 -1.09
C ILE A 72 -3.97 -8.46 -1.67
N VAL A 73 -4.06 -8.11 -2.96
CA VAL A 73 -3.09 -7.21 -3.60
C VAL A 73 -3.11 -5.83 -2.94
N LEU A 74 -4.29 -5.28 -2.66
CA LEU A 74 -4.41 -4.02 -1.92
C LEU A 74 -3.81 -4.11 -0.51
N LEU A 75 -4.03 -5.20 0.21
CA LEU A 75 -3.47 -5.40 1.55
C LEU A 75 -1.93 -5.40 1.50
N VAL A 76 -1.35 -6.22 0.63
CA VAL A 76 0.12 -6.35 0.50
C VAL A 76 0.75 -5.04 0.02
N THR A 77 0.18 -4.39 -0.99
CA THR A 77 0.69 -3.11 -1.52
C THR A 77 0.62 -1.99 -0.48
N THR A 78 -0.44 -1.96 0.32
CA THR A 78 -0.61 -0.97 1.40
C THR A 78 0.40 -1.18 2.51
N MET A 79 0.64 -2.44 2.93
CA MET A 79 1.66 -2.73 3.93
C MET A 79 3.08 -2.37 3.42
N LEU A 80 3.40 -2.72 2.17
CA LEU A 80 4.66 -2.32 1.55
C LEU A 80 4.83 -0.79 1.54
N ARG A 81 3.77 -0.05 1.18
CA ARG A 81 3.77 1.42 1.18
C ARG A 81 4.01 1.99 2.58
N LEU A 82 3.36 1.44 3.60
CA LEU A 82 3.54 1.87 4.99
C LEU A 82 4.99 1.67 5.44
N SER A 83 5.55 0.47 5.21
CA SER A 83 6.93 0.17 5.59
C SER A 83 7.96 1.04 4.85
N LEU A 84 7.78 1.27 3.55
CA LEU A 84 8.65 2.15 2.78
C LEU A 84 8.60 3.60 3.27
N ASN A 85 7.42 4.11 3.61
CA ASN A 85 7.30 5.45 4.18
C ASN A 85 8.06 5.57 5.50
N VAL A 86 7.90 4.63 6.44
CA VAL A 86 8.60 4.72 7.72
C VAL A 86 10.11 4.53 7.57
N ALA A 87 10.55 3.56 6.77
CA ALA A 87 11.96 3.34 6.48
C ALA A 87 12.60 4.57 5.83
N SER A 88 11.91 5.17 4.84
CA SER A 88 12.42 6.36 4.14
C SER A 88 12.49 7.59 5.03
N THR A 89 11.46 7.86 5.85
CA THR A 89 11.49 8.97 6.81
C THR A 89 12.64 8.81 7.78
N ARG A 90 12.93 7.59 8.26
CA ARG A 90 14.08 7.34 9.13
C ARG A 90 15.39 7.69 8.43
N VAL A 91 15.64 7.13 7.26
CA VAL A 91 16.88 7.37 6.49
C VAL A 91 17.05 8.86 6.18
N VAL A 92 15.97 9.56 5.80
CA VAL A 92 15.99 11.01 5.58
C VAL A 92 16.36 11.77 6.87
N LEU A 93 15.82 11.39 8.03
CA LEU A 93 16.11 12.07 9.30
C LEU A 93 17.49 11.72 9.87
N THR A 94 17.99 10.50 9.66
CA THR A 94 19.27 10.05 10.22
C THR A 94 20.44 10.34 9.30
N GLU A 95 20.28 10.19 7.99
CA GLU A 95 21.37 10.30 7.00
C GLU A 95 21.22 11.49 6.06
N GLY A 96 20.06 12.18 6.03
CA GLY A 96 19.83 13.32 5.14
C GLY A 96 20.74 14.53 5.36
N HIS A 97 21.46 14.60 6.49
CA HIS A 97 22.47 15.63 6.74
C HIS A 97 23.80 15.37 5.99
N THR A 98 24.01 14.17 5.45
CA THR A 98 25.24 13.78 4.74
C THR A 98 25.22 14.14 3.25
N GLY A 99 24.06 14.53 2.71
CA GLY A 99 23.89 14.97 1.33
C GLY A 99 22.49 14.66 0.79
N PRO A 100 22.08 15.29 -0.33
CA PRO A 100 20.76 15.06 -0.94
C PRO A 100 20.57 13.62 -1.47
N ASP A 101 21.65 12.95 -1.86
CA ASP A 101 21.64 11.56 -2.39
C ASP A 101 21.56 10.50 -1.27
N ALA A 102 21.68 10.90 0.01
CA ALA A 102 21.71 9.98 1.15
C ALA A 102 20.36 9.25 1.39
N ALA A 103 19.25 9.85 0.96
CA ALA A 103 17.93 9.25 1.07
C ALA A 103 17.58 8.30 -0.09
N GLY A 104 18.41 8.24 -1.13
CA GLY A 104 18.13 7.54 -2.38
C GLY A 104 17.76 8.49 -3.53
N LYS A 105 18.11 8.07 -4.75
CA LYS A 105 18.00 8.87 -5.98
C LYS A 105 16.55 9.10 -6.38
N VAL A 106 15.65 8.16 -6.06
CA VAL A 106 14.22 8.33 -6.35
C VAL A 106 13.68 9.48 -5.51
N ILE A 107 13.99 9.51 -4.22
CA ILE A 107 13.54 10.58 -3.32
C ILE A 107 14.17 11.91 -3.72
N GLU A 108 15.47 11.94 -4.03
CA GLU A 108 16.15 13.15 -4.50
C GLU A 108 15.51 13.70 -5.78
N ALA A 109 15.27 12.84 -6.79
CA ALA A 109 14.68 13.24 -8.06
C ALA A 109 13.26 13.79 -7.87
N PHE A 110 12.42 13.13 -7.06
CA PHE A 110 11.08 13.63 -6.73
C PHE A 110 11.12 14.94 -5.94
N GLY A 111 12.06 15.06 -5.00
CA GLY A 111 12.28 16.28 -4.23
C GLY A 111 12.65 17.46 -5.12
N HIS A 112 13.64 17.27 -6.00
CA HIS A 112 14.07 18.28 -6.96
C HIS A 112 12.93 18.67 -7.92
N PHE A 113 12.17 17.69 -8.42
CA PHE A 113 11.02 17.92 -9.30
C PHE A 113 9.90 18.72 -8.60
N LEU A 114 9.62 18.43 -7.33
CA LEU A 114 8.57 19.12 -6.56
C LEU A 114 8.93 20.55 -6.19
N ILE A 115 10.19 20.79 -5.78
CA ILE A 115 10.60 22.13 -5.34
C ILE A 115 11.00 23.04 -6.50
N GLY A 116 11.41 22.48 -7.65
CA GLY A 116 11.80 23.26 -8.84
C GLY A 116 12.90 24.29 -8.57
N GLY A 117 13.77 24.03 -7.59
CA GLY A 117 14.80 24.96 -7.11
C GLY A 117 14.33 26.05 -6.14
N ASN A 118 13.03 26.12 -5.81
CA ASN A 118 12.47 27.09 -4.88
C ASN A 118 11.77 26.40 -3.69
N TYR A 119 12.39 26.47 -2.52
CA TYR A 119 11.84 25.89 -1.28
C TYR A 119 10.43 26.42 -0.93
N THR A 120 10.12 27.68 -1.25
CA THR A 120 8.78 28.25 -1.04
C THR A 120 7.73 27.53 -1.88
N VAL A 121 8.03 27.23 -3.15
CA VAL A 121 7.15 26.44 -4.02
C VAL A 121 6.97 25.04 -3.43
N GLY A 122 8.05 24.42 -2.96
CA GLY A 122 8.02 23.13 -2.29
C GLY A 122 7.07 23.08 -1.11
N ILE A 123 7.14 24.05 -0.19
CA ILE A 123 6.26 24.13 0.99
C ILE A 123 4.80 24.31 0.56
N VAL A 124 4.52 25.18 -0.41
CA VAL A 124 3.16 25.41 -0.91
C VAL A 124 2.57 24.12 -1.51
N VAL A 125 3.34 23.42 -2.35
CA VAL A 125 2.92 22.15 -2.95
C VAL A 125 2.72 21.08 -1.87
N PHE A 126 3.61 20.99 -0.88
CA PHE A 126 3.46 20.05 0.24
C PHE A 126 2.15 20.27 1.02
N VAL A 127 1.80 21.52 1.31
CA VAL A 127 0.52 21.86 1.98
C VAL A 127 -0.67 21.45 1.13
N ILE A 128 -0.65 21.75 -0.18
CA ILE A 128 -1.72 21.36 -1.11
C ILE A 128 -1.90 19.83 -1.13
N LEU A 129 -0.80 19.08 -1.30
CA LEU A 129 -0.83 17.62 -1.32
C LEU A 129 -1.33 17.04 0.00
N THR A 130 -0.91 17.59 1.14
CA THR A 130 -1.38 17.18 2.46
C THR A 130 -2.89 17.39 2.62
N ILE A 131 -3.40 18.55 2.17
CA ILE A 131 -4.84 18.86 2.18
C ILE A 131 -5.61 17.88 1.29
N ILE A 132 -5.15 17.63 0.06
CA ILE A 132 -5.81 16.69 -0.86
C ILE A 132 -5.85 15.28 -0.25
N ASN A 133 -4.74 14.81 0.34
CA ASN A 133 -4.67 13.46 0.92
C ASN A 133 -5.66 13.27 2.08
N PHE A 134 -5.69 14.20 3.04
CA PHE A 134 -6.54 14.06 4.22
C PHE A 134 -7.99 14.50 4.00
N ILE A 135 -8.22 15.65 3.35
CA ILE A 135 -9.57 16.19 3.21
C ILE A 135 -10.30 15.59 2.02
N VAL A 136 -9.66 15.50 0.86
CA VAL A 136 -10.35 15.11 -0.37
C VAL A 136 -10.41 13.59 -0.51
N VAL A 137 -9.26 12.91 -0.44
CA VAL A 137 -9.20 11.46 -0.68
C VAL A 137 -9.90 10.70 0.45
N THR A 138 -9.55 10.98 1.70
CA THR A 138 -10.12 10.23 2.84
C THR A 138 -11.61 10.47 3.01
N LYS A 139 -12.08 11.74 2.98
CA LYS A 139 -13.52 12.03 3.08
C LYS A 139 -14.29 11.63 1.82
N GLY A 140 -13.69 11.78 0.65
CA GLY A 140 -14.27 11.36 -0.63
C GLY A 140 -14.50 9.85 -0.68
N ALA A 141 -13.51 9.05 -0.27
CA ALA A 141 -13.64 7.60 -0.15
C ALA A 141 -14.76 7.20 0.82
N GLY A 142 -14.87 7.88 1.97
CA GLY A 142 -15.95 7.64 2.94
C GLY A 142 -17.33 7.89 2.35
N ARG A 143 -17.50 8.98 1.58
CA ARG A 143 -18.78 9.31 0.93
C ARG A 143 -19.17 8.30 -0.15
N ILE A 144 -18.20 7.82 -0.94
CA ILE A 144 -18.42 6.77 -1.93
C ILE A 144 -18.84 5.46 -1.24
N ALA A 145 -18.18 5.10 -0.14
CA ALA A 145 -18.52 3.90 0.62
C ALA A 145 -19.94 3.96 1.23
N GLU A 146 -20.36 5.12 1.75
CA GLU A 146 -21.72 5.33 2.27
C GLU A 146 -22.78 5.09 1.19
N VAL A 147 -22.56 5.67 0.00
CA VAL A 147 -23.49 5.53 -1.13
C VAL A 147 -23.50 4.11 -1.66
N GLY A 148 -22.34 3.46 -1.78
CA GLY A 148 -22.24 2.05 -2.18
C GLY A 148 -22.93 1.10 -1.20
N ALA A 149 -22.82 1.37 0.10
CA ALA A 149 -23.54 0.61 1.13
C ALA A 149 -25.05 0.80 1.03
N ARG A 150 -25.52 2.04 0.80
CA ARG A 150 -26.94 2.31 0.55
C ARG A 150 -27.45 1.59 -0.69
N PHE A 151 -26.74 1.65 -1.81
CA PHE A 151 -27.14 0.91 -3.02
C PHE A 151 -27.12 -0.60 -2.85
N THR A 152 -26.19 -1.12 -2.05
CA THR A 152 -26.15 -2.56 -1.73
C THR A 152 -27.33 -2.96 -0.82
N LEU A 153 -27.72 -2.10 0.13
CA LEU A 153 -28.89 -2.30 1.00
C LEU A 153 -30.22 -2.15 0.23
N ASP A 154 -30.34 -1.14 -0.63
CA ASP A 154 -31.51 -0.91 -1.48
C ASP A 154 -31.66 -2.04 -2.52
N ALA A 155 -30.56 -2.69 -2.91
CA ALA A 155 -30.54 -3.87 -3.78
C ALA A 155 -30.82 -5.20 -3.06
N MET A 156 -31.05 -5.21 -1.74
CA MET A 156 -31.49 -6.39 -0.99
C MET A 156 -33.01 -6.36 -0.77
N PRO A 157 -33.84 -6.84 -1.73
CA PRO A 157 -35.26 -7.05 -1.50
C PRO A 157 -35.43 -8.27 -0.57
N GLY A 158 -35.25 -8.04 0.72
CA GLY A 158 -35.54 -9.03 1.73
C GLY A 158 -37.03 -9.32 1.77
N LYS A 159 -37.44 -10.51 1.29
CA LYS A 159 -38.71 -11.19 1.61
C LYS A 159 -40.05 -10.67 1.06
N GLN A 160 -40.18 -9.51 0.41
CA GLN A 160 -41.50 -9.14 -0.15
C GLN A 160 -41.85 -9.81 -1.49
N MET A 161 -40.88 -10.23 -2.31
CA MET A 161 -41.16 -11.03 -3.52
C MET A 161 -41.43 -12.52 -3.26
N ALA A 162 -41.04 -13.06 -2.10
CA ALA A 162 -41.28 -14.47 -1.74
C ALA A 162 -42.60 -14.66 -0.96
N ILE A 163 -43.29 -13.58 -0.60
CA ILE A 163 -44.58 -13.59 0.11
C ILE A 163 -45.76 -13.32 -0.85
N ASP A 164 -45.49 -12.77 -2.04
CA ASP A 164 -46.52 -12.45 -3.06
C ASP A 164 -46.62 -13.51 -4.18
N ALA A 165 -46.15 -14.74 -3.92
CA ALA A 165 -46.25 -15.92 -4.80
C ALA A 165 -46.93 -17.09 -4.10
#